data_AF-A0A1H7RBM0-F1
#
_entry.id   AF-A0A1H7RBM0-F1
#
_cell.length_a   1.000
_cell.length_b   1.000
_cell.length_c   1.000
_cell.angle_alpha   90.00
_cell.angle_beta   90.00
_cell.angle_gamma   90.00
#
_symmetry.space_group_name_H-M   'P 1'
#
loop_
_entity.id
_entity.type
_entity.pdbx_description
1 polymer ?
#
loop_
_entity_poly.entity_id
_entity_poly.type
_entity_poly.pdbx_seq_one_letter_code
_entity_poly.pdbx_strand_id
1 'polypeptide(L)'
;MSISLERANRHVTEQCARLSFSKERKDWPRYLYHATHVDNAIRIVSDGFLSCRNRVANFHDVANQGALANYEGSHDYARLYFRPKNGFHLKTEGIKHLADNNRADSHMSIPVMFLFDFSRVISRCDAVFSSGNVQRSQEFMNGDAAFDQLEFNYIYHDSATDIYNRDHIHNCRMAEVAVIGRIDLDALVGLAFRTKWDMETFRYKLAQGQIPCPHRLIVEQLRSSLFLHWGMYLNDISSSATELKLGFNLPRNASPDGSYLIDIIQNCRNGVIRRYNNRYMLRDTIVNFINFNDDSDAVWEIKIEDVLAFQGNLSNQKSSVFG
;
A
#
# COMPACT_ATOMS: atom_id res chain seq x y z
N MET A 1 11.22 -28.79 -6.13
CA MET A 1 12.03 -28.11 -7.17
C MET A 1 11.49 -26.71 -7.33
N SER A 2 12.31 -25.67 -7.47
CA SER A 2 11.79 -24.31 -7.73
C SER A 2 11.23 -24.18 -9.15
N ILE A 3 10.55 -23.07 -9.42
CA ILE A 3 10.11 -22.75 -10.78
C ILE A 3 11.35 -22.43 -11.65
N SER A 4 11.37 -22.95 -12.87
CA SER A 4 12.44 -22.63 -13.82
C SER A 4 12.35 -21.17 -14.30
N LEU A 5 13.50 -20.54 -14.55
CA LEU A 5 13.53 -19.18 -15.10
C LEU A 5 12.82 -19.10 -16.46
N GLU A 6 12.94 -20.14 -17.29
CA GLU A 6 12.20 -20.25 -18.55
C GLU A 6 10.69 -20.22 -18.32
N ARG A 7 10.18 -21.02 -17.39
CA ARG A 7 8.75 -21.06 -17.07
C ARG A 7 8.24 -19.72 -16.55
N ALA A 8 9.01 -19.08 -15.67
CA ALA A 8 8.68 -17.76 -15.12
C ALA A 8 8.61 -16.70 -16.24
N ASN A 9 9.60 -16.65 -17.14
CA ASN A 9 9.60 -15.71 -18.26
C ASN A 9 8.46 -15.96 -19.26
N ARG A 10 8.13 -17.23 -19.50
CA ARG A 10 6.97 -17.62 -20.30
C ARG A 10 5.67 -17.10 -19.69
N HIS A 11 5.49 -17.26 -18.38
CA HIS A 11 4.35 -16.70 -17.64
C HIS A 11 4.21 -15.20 -17.83
N VAL A 12 5.30 -14.45 -17.59
CA VAL A 12 5.28 -12.98 -17.75
C VAL A 12 4.80 -12.62 -19.17
N THR A 13 5.37 -13.26 -20.19
CA THR A 13 5.02 -13.01 -21.59
C THR A 13 3.54 -13.29 -21.89
N GLU A 14 3.07 -14.49 -21.55
CA GLU A 14 1.69 -14.95 -21.82
C GLU A 14 0.67 -14.07 -21.10
N GLN A 15 0.89 -13.80 -19.81
CA GLN A 15 -0.05 -13.05 -19.00
C GLN A 15 -0.04 -11.56 -19.33
N CYS A 16 1.11 -10.97 -19.65
CA CYS A 16 1.16 -9.58 -20.13
C CYS A 16 0.40 -9.43 -21.44
N ALA A 17 0.56 -10.38 -22.38
CA ALA A 17 -0.20 -10.39 -23.63
C ALA A 17 -1.71 -10.50 -23.37
N ARG A 18 -2.13 -11.39 -22.46
CA ARG A 18 -3.53 -11.57 -22.08
C ARG A 18 -4.13 -10.33 -21.43
N LEU A 19 -3.39 -9.64 -20.57
CA LEU A 19 -3.85 -8.45 -19.84
C LEU A 19 -3.61 -7.13 -20.60
N SER A 20 -3.05 -7.19 -21.81
CA SER A 20 -2.65 -6.01 -22.61
C SER A 20 -3.78 -5.02 -22.89
N PHE A 21 -5.04 -5.50 -22.94
CA PHE A 21 -6.23 -4.68 -23.16
C PHE A 21 -6.60 -3.76 -21.98
N SER A 22 -6.08 -4.02 -20.78
CA SER A 22 -6.31 -3.20 -19.58
C SER A 22 -5.05 -2.42 -19.24
N LYS A 23 -5.10 -1.10 -19.39
CA LYS A 23 -3.97 -0.21 -19.06
C LYS A 23 -3.56 -0.33 -17.59
N GLU A 24 -4.51 -0.64 -16.72
CA GLU A 24 -4.35 -0.80 -15.27
C GLU A 24 -3.60 -2.08 -14.90
N ARG A 25 -3.71 -3.13 -15.73
CA ARG A 25 -3.29 -4.50 -15.37
C ARG A 25 -2.22 -5.09 -16.27
N LYS A 26 -1.96 -4.49 -17.44
CA LYS A 26 -1.04 -5.01 -18.45
C LYS A 26 0.35 -5.37 -17.90
N ASP A 27 0.81 -4.66 -16.88
CA ASP A 27 2.13 -4.84 -16.27
C ASP A 27 2.09 -5.68 -14.99
N TRP A 28 0.90 -6.11 -14.51
CA TRP A 28 0.79 -6.92 -13.30
C TRP A 28 1.65 -8.18 -13.31
N PRO A 29 1.69 -8.96 -14.39
CA PRO A 29 2.45 -10.20 -14.40
C PRO A 29 3.96 -10.00 -14.35
N ARG A 30 4.46 -8.78 -14.56
CA ARG A 30 5.89 -8.48 -14.46
C ARG A 30 6.38 -8.41 -13.01
N TYR A 31 5.47 -8.25 -12.06
CA TYR A 31 5.82 -7.95 -10.69
C TYR A 31 5.15 -8.88 -9.68
N LEU A 32 5.78 -8.97 -8.52
CA LEU A 32 5.19 -9.44 -7.28
C LEU A 32 5.07 -8.27 -6.31
N TYR A 33 4.00 -8.29 -5.52
CA TYR A 33 3.52 -7.12 -4.81
C TYR A 33 3.57 -7.30 -3.29
N HIS A 34 4.12 -6.33 -2.59
CA HIS A 34 4.00 -6.23 -1.14
C HIS A 34 3.52 -4.85 -0.73
N ALA A 35 2.32 -4.80 -0.18
CA ALA A 35 1.73 -3.57 0.34
C ALA A 35 1.92 -3.49 1.85
N THR A 36 2.34 -2.33 2.33
CA THR A 36 2.53 -2.09 3.75
C THR A 36 2.34 -0.62 4.10
N HIS A 37 2.29 -0.30 5.40
CA HIS A 37 2.25 1.08 5.88
C HIS A 37 3.63 1.75 5.73
N VAL A 38 3.65 3.07 5.54
CA VAL A 38 4.89 3.85 5.36
C VAL A 38 5.96 3.55 6.41
N ASP A 39 5.59 3.39 7.69
CA ASP A 39 6.58 3.12 8.74
C ASP A 39 7.28 1.76 8.58
N ASN A 40 6.56 0.74 8.12
CA ASN A 40 7.17 -0.55 7.79
C ASN A 40 8.02 -0.44 6.52
N ALA A 41 7.58 0.35 5.53
CA ALA A 41 8.34 0.57 4.31
C ALA A 41 9.70 1.22 4.60
N ILE A 42 9.74 2.20 5.51
CA ILE A 42 10.99 2.83 5.97
C ILE A 42 11.94 1.80 6.58
N ARG A 43 11.43 0.88 7.42
CA ARG A 43 12.24 -0.19 8.00
C ARG A 43 12.77 -1.15 6.95
N ILE A 44 11.93 -1.63 6.05
CA ILE A 44 12.34 -2.52 4.95
C ILE A 44 13.48 -1.89 4.12
N VAL A 45 13.36 -0.59 3.81
CA VAL A 45 14.41 0.14 3.07
C VAL A 45 15.67 0.34 3.91
N SER A 46 15.53 0.65 5.19
CA SER A 46 16.65 0.77 6.13
C SER A 46 17.43 -0.53 6.29
N ASP A 47 16.71 -1.65 6.41
CA ASP A 47 17.28 -2.98 6.62
C ASP A 47 17.85 -3.57 5.32
N GLY A 48 17.36 -3.11 4.16
CA GLY A 48 17.76 -3.60 2.85
C GLY A 48 17.11 -4.93 2.44
N PHE A 49 16.07 -5.38 3.17
CA PHE A 49 15.32 -6.59 2.87
C PHE A 49 13.89 -6.57 3.45
N LEU A 50 12.99 -7.32 2.82
CA LEU A 50 11.69 -7.70 3.38
C LEU A 50 11.85 -8.99 4.18
N SER A 51 11.66 -8.95 5.50
CA SER A 51 11.77 -10.14 6.36
C SER A 51 10.43 -10.84 6.58
N CYS A 52 10.50 -12.11 6.95
CA CYS A 52 9.36 -12.88 7.44
C CYS A 52 8.91 -12.38 8.81
N ARG A 53 7.64 -12.63 9.13
CA ARG A 53 6.99 -12.09 10.33
C ARG A 53 7.70 -12.48 11.62
N ASN A 54 8.15 -13.73 11.74
CA ASN A 54 8.83 -14.23 12.94
C ASN A 54 10.19 -13.57 13.23
N ARG A 55 10.72 -12.79 12.29
CA ARG A 55 12.02 -12.11 12.41
C ARG A 55 11.91 -10.59 12.55
N VAL A 56 10.70 -10.03 12.54
CA VAL A 56 10.49 -8.58 12.63
C VAL A 56 10.02 -8.21 14.03
N ALA A 57 10.80 -7.36 14.72
CA ALA A 57 10.37 -6.72 15.96
C ALA A 57 9.59 -5.42 15.67
N ASN A 58 8.63 -5.07 16.53
CA ASN A 58 7.89 -3.80 16.50
C ASN A 58 7.15 -3.49 15.18
N PHE A 59 6.66 -4.51 14.46
CA PHE A 59 5.96 -4.39 13.19
C PHE A 59 4.64 -3.59 13.31
N HIS A 60 4.40 -2.61 12.42
CA HIS A 60 3.08 -1.96 12.32
C HIS A 60 2.13 -2.91 11.62
N ASP A 61 1.52 -3.80 12.40
CA ASP A 61 0.78 -4.91 11.83
C ASP A 61 -0.64 -4.53 11.40
N VAL A 62 -0.76 -4.22 10.12
CA VAL A 62 -2.04 -3.95 9.47
C VAL A 62 -2.84 -5.22 9.16
N ALA A 63 -2.28 -6.42 9.35
CA ALA A 63 -3.01 -7.66 9.09
C ALA A 63 -4.11 -7.92 10.13
N ASN A 64 -5.17 -8.59 9.68
CA ASN A 64 -6.22 -9.05 10.57
C ASN A 64 -5.64 -10.14 11.49
N GLN A 65 -5.51 -9.84 12.78
CA GLN A 65 -4.92 -10.72 13.79
C GLN A 65 -5.58 -12.11 13.82
N GLY A 66 -6.91 -12.18 13.63
CA GLY A 66 -7.63 -13.46 13.62
C GLY A 66 -7.31 -14.35 12.41
N ALA A 67 -6.87 -13.76 11.29
CA ALA A 67 -6.47 -14.53 10.11
C ALA A 67 -5.03 -15.06 10.20
N LEU A 68 -4.19 -14.47 11.04
CA LEU A 68 -2.77 -14.83 11.19
C LEU A 68 -2.57 -16.03 12.12
N ALA A 69 -3.47 -16.24 13.07
CA ALA A 69 -3.41 -17.37 14.00
C ALA A 69 -3.73 -18.73 13.34
N ASN A 70 -4.22 -18.73 12.09
CA ASN A 70 -4.70 -19.95 11.44
C ASN A 70 -3.56 -20.85 10.92
N TYR A 71 -2.42 -20.26 10.55
CA TYR A 71 -1.27 -21.02 10.08
C TYR A 71 0.06 -20.31 10.37
N GLU A 72 0.64 -20.64 11.52
CA GLU A 72 1.93 -20.12 11.97
C GLU A 72 3.09 -20.48 11.04
N GLY A 73 3.00 -21.62 10.32
CA GLY A 73 4.04 -22.04 9.38
C GLY A 73 4.28 -21.05 8.24
N SER A 74 3.30 -20.19 7.93
CA SER A 74 3.49 -19.10 6.95
C SER A 74 4.29 -17.91 7.50
N HIS A 75 4.49 -17.80 8.81
CA HIS A 75 5.19 -16.68 9.44
C HIS A 75 6.71 -16.72 9.28
N ASP A 76 7.24 -17.87 8.85
CA ASP A 76 8.65 -18.04 8.48
C ASP A 76 8.96 -17.57 7.06
N TYR A 77 7.96 -17.09 6.32
CA TYR A 77 8.13 -16.62 4.95
C TYR A 77 7.92 -15.11 4.81
N ALA A 78 8.75 -14.48 3.99
CA ALA A 78 8.48 -13.18 3.41
C ALA A 78 7.52 -13.38 2.23
N ARG A 79 6.38 -12.69 2.23
CA ARG A 79 5.25 -12.98 1.33
C ARG A 79 4.94 -11.82 0.40
N LEU A 80 4.77 -12.14 -0.87
CA LEU A 80 4.38 -11.26 -1.96
C LEU A 80 3.14 -11.80 -2.66
N TYR A 81 2.29 -10.93 -3.19
CA TYR A 81 1.11 -11.33 -3.95
C TYR A 81 1.38 -11.31 -5.45
N PHE A 82 0.70 -12.18 -6.21
CA PHE A 82 0.72 -12.14 -7.68
C PHE A 82 0.09 -10.87 -8.25
N ARG A 83 -0.73 -10.15 -7.47
CA ARG A 83 -1.41 -8.93 -7.90
C ARG A 83 -1.42 -7.88 -6.79
N PRO A 84 -1.55 -6.58 -7.14
CA PRO A 84 -1.42 -5.51 -6.16
C PRO A 84 -2.65 -5.35 -5.26
N LYS A 85 -3.84 -5.71 -5.73
CA LYS A 85 -5.11 -5.48 -5.01
C LYS A 85 -5.74 -6.79 -4.60
N ASN A 86 -6.14 -6.93 -3.33
CA ASN A 86 -6.82 -8.13 -2.85
C ASN A 86 -7.78 -7.80 -1.69
N GLY A 87 -8.46 -8.81 -1.16
CA GLY A 87 -9.45 -8.62 -0.09
C GLY A 87 -8.89 -8.05 1.22
N PHE A 88 -7.58 -8.19 1.46
CA PHE A 88 -6.92 -7.57 2.60
C PHE A 88 -6.90 -6.04 2.47
N HIS A 89 -6.57 -5.50 1.29
CA HIS A 89 -6.53 -4.05 1.04
C HIS A 89 -7.89 -3.38 1.27
N LEU A 90 -8.99 -4.09 0.98
CA LEU A 90 -10.33 -3.55 1.20
C LEU A 90 -10.55 -3.12 2.66
N LYS A 91 -10.06 -3.94 3.59
CA LYS A 91 -10.22 -3.74 5.03
C LYS A 91 -9.20 -2.73 5.57
N THR A 92 -7.99 -2.70 5.01
CA THR A 92 -6.85 -2.03 5.64
C THR A 92 -6.40 -0.76 4.94
N GLU A 93 -6.67 -0.60 3.64
CA GLU A 93 -6.22 0.57 2.87
C GLU A 93 -7.04 1.83 3.20
N GLY A 94 -6.31 2.91 3.46
CA GLY A 94 -6.87 4.22 3.80
C GLY A 94 -7.42 4.28 5.22
N ILE A 95 -7.85 5.47 5.60
CA ILE A 95 -8.33 5.79 6.93
C ILE A 95 -9.82 5.44 7.02
N LYS A 96 -10.22 4.75 8.10
CA LYS A 96 -11.61 4.43 8.41
C LYS A 96 -12.15 5.37 9.48
N HIS A 97 -13.42 5.74 9.35
CA HIS A 97 -14.11 6.64 10.27
C HIS A 97 -14.18 6.06 11.70
N LEU A 98 -14.02 6.88 12.75
CA LEU A 98 -14.02 6.44 14.15
C LEU A 98 -15.32 5.69 14.55
N ALA A 99 -16.44 6.03 13.93
CA ALA A 99 -17.73 5.35 14.16
C ALA A 99 -17.96 4.10 13.29
N ASP A 100 -17.00 3.69 12.45
CA ASP A 100 -17.11 2.42 11.73
C ASP A 100 -16.92 1.25 12.70
N ASN A 101 -17.99 0.48 12.93
CA ASN A 101 -17.97 -0.69 13.82
C ASN A 101 -16.97 -1.77 13.38
N ASN A 102 -16.53 -1.76 12.11
CA ASN A 102 -15.53 -2.67 11.58
C ASN A 102 -14.12 -2.03 11.48
N ARG A 103 -13.92 -0.84 12.09
CA ARG A 103 -12.63 -0.17 12.14
C ARG A 103 -11.62 -1.04 12.89
N ALA A 104 -10.60 -1.50 12.17
CA ALA A 104 -9.41 -2.06 12.80
C ALA A 104 -8.57 -0.95 13.46
N ASP A 105 -7.75 -1.31 14.44
CA ASP A 105 -6.84 -0.34 15.08
C ASP A 105 -5.74 0.13 14.13
N SER A 106 -5.17 -0.80 13.34
CA SER A 106 -4.07 -0.54 12.44
C SER A 106 -4.57 -0.33 11.02
N HIS A 107 -4.33 0.88 10.48
CA HIS A 107 -4.68 1.23 9.10
C HIS A 107 -3.42 1.28 8.25
N MET A 108 -3.56 0.95 6.97
CA MET A 108 -2.60 1.30 5.94
C MET A 108 -2.97 2.69 5.39
N SER A 109 -2.89 3.71 6.26
CA SER A 109 -3.34 5.07 5.96
C SER A 109 -2.48 5.74 4.89
N ILE A 110 -1.16 5.53 4.97
CA ILE A 110 -0.16 5.90 3.95
C ILE A 110 0.43 4.60 3.37
N PRO A 111 -0.22 4.02 2.34
CA PRO A 111 0.21 2.75 1.77
C PRO A 111 1.43 2.91 0.86
N VAL A 112 2.34 1.95 0.94
CA VAL A 112 3.51 1.82 0.06
C VAL A 112 3.49 0.43 -0.57
N MET A 113 3.60 0.40 -1.89
CA MET A 113 3.61 -0.84 -2.68
C MET A 113 5.02 -1.13 -3.17
N PHE A 114 5.62 -2.22 -2.72
CA PHE A 114 6.88 -2.73 -3.25
C PHE A 114 6.61 -3.57 -4.50
N LEU A 115 7.35 -3.28 -5.57
CA LEU A 115 7.26 -3.96 -6.86
C LEU A 115 8.52 -4.79 -7.08
N PHE A 116 8.46 -6.09 -6.78
CA PHE A 116 9.57 -7.00 -7.02
C PHE A 116 9.49 -7.59 -8.42
N ASP A 117 10.63 -7.81 -9.08
CA ASP A 117 10.69 -8.52 -10.36
C ASP A 117 10.18 -9.96 -10.19
N PHE A 118 9.15 -10.29 -10.96
CA PHE A 118 8.47 -11.58 -10.85
C PHE A 118 9.42 -12.76 -11.07
N SER A 119 10.15 -12.74 -12.17
CA SER A 119 11.00 -13.85 -12.59
C SER A 119 12.17 -14.04 -11.63
N ARG A 120 12.78 -12.95 -11.15
CA ARG A 120 13.92 -13.02 -10.22
C ARG A 120 13.53 -13.59 -8.86
N VAL A 121 12.34 -13.29 -8.34
CA VAL A 121 11.92 -13.82 -7.03
C VAL A 121 11.40 -15.25 -7.16
N ILE A 122 10.49 -15.53 -8.09
CA ILE A 122 9.78 -16.82 -8.11
C ILE A 122 10.68 -18.00 -8.54
N SER A 123 11.77 -17.72 -9.25
CA SER A 123 12.74 -18.74 -9.69
C SER A 123 13.80 -19.09 -8.64
N ARG A 124 13.80 -18.42 -7.49
CA ARG A 124 14.73 -18.75 -6.39
C ARG A 124 14.48 -20.17 -5.90
N CYS A 125 15.55 -20.85 -5.46
CA CYS A 125 15.46 -22.21 -4.95
C CYS A 125 14.65 -22.33 -3.64
N ASP A 126 14.54 -21.25 -2.89
CA ASP A 126 13.80 -21.12 -1.62
C ASP A 126 12.42 -20.45 -1.78
N ALA A 127 11.99 -20.20 -3.02
CA ALA A 127 10.66 -19.69 -3.30
C ALA A 127 9.63 -20.82 -3.42
N VAL A 128 8.46 -20.58 -2.84
CA VAL A 128 7.26 -21.41 -2.94
C VAL A 128 6.06 -20.52 -3.24
N PHE A 129 4.91 -21.09 -3.59
CA PHE A 129 3.71 -20.32 -3.91
C PHE A 129 2.44 -21.03 -3.48
N SER A 130 1.33 -20.29 -3.39
CA SER A 130 0.00 -20.84 -3.10
C SER A 130 -0.98 -20.50 -4.22
N SER A 131 -2.05 -21.30 -4.33
CA SER A 131 -3.16 -21.03 -5.26
C SER A 131 -4.20 -20.04 -4.72
N GLY A 132 -4.05 -19.62 -3.47
CA GLY A 132 -4.95 -18.71 -2.80
C GLY A 132 -4.47 -18.35 -1.40
N ASN A 133 -5.39 -18.11 -0.49
CA ASN A 133 -5.03 -17.70 0.87
C ASN A 133 -4.34 -18.85 1.63
N VAL A 134 -3.03 -18.72 1.89
CA VAL A 134 -2.25 -19.75 2.60
C VAL A 134 -2.74 -19.99 4.03
N GLN A 135 -3.35 -18.99 4.67
CA GLN A 135 -3.91 -19.14 6.01
C GLN A 135 -5.14 -20.06 6.02
N ARG A 136 -5.72 -20.33 4.84
CA ARG A 136 -6.81 -21.28 4.65
C ARG A 136 -6.32 -22.62 4.10
N SER A 137 -5.44 -22.62 3.10
CA SER A 137 -4.94 -23.88 2.49
C SER A 137 -3.91 -24.58 3.37
N GLN A 138 -3.15 -23.82 4.17
CA GLN A 138 -2.01 -24.29 4.97
C GLN A 138 -0.93 -25.00 4.12
N GLU A 139 -0.91 -24.72 2.82
CA GLU A 139 -0.09 -25.44 1.86
C GLU A 139 0.62 -24.47 0.91
N PHE A 140 1.91 -24.74 0.73
CA PHE A 140 2.76 -24.15 -0.29
C PHE A 140 3.16 -25.21 -1.32
N MET A 141 3.15 -24.81 -2.57
CA MET A 141 3.53 -25.60 -3.73
C MET A 141 4.86 -25.11 -4.31
N ASN A 142 5.50 -25.96 -5.11
CA ASN A 142 6.71 -25.62 -5.85
C ASN A 142 6.78 -26.37 -7.18
N GLY A 143 7.62 -25.88 -8.08
CA GLY A 143 7.92 -26.51 -9.36
C GLY A 143 6.94 -26.16 -10.48
N ASP A 144 7.41 -26.31 -11.71
CA ASP A 144 6.69 -25.89 -12.92
C ASP A 144 5.31 -26.57 -13.06
N ALA A 145 5.24 -27.88 -12.77
CA ALA A 145 4.00 -28.66 -12.92
C ALA A 145 2.87 -28.17 -11.99
N ALA A 146 3.18 -27.81 -10.74
CA ALA A 146 2.21 -27.27 -9.80
C ALA A 146 1.86 -25.81 -10.14
N PHE A 147 2.83 -25.05 -10.65
CA PHE A 147 2.62 -23.68 -11.09
C PHE A 147 1.65 -23.61 -12.28
N ASP A 148 1.72 -24.58 -13.19
CA ASP A 148 0.81 -24.72 -14.33
C ASP A 148 -0.64 -25.01 -13.93
N GLN A 149 -0.89 -25.44 -12.69
CA GLN A 149 -2.25 -25.63 -12.16
C GLN A 149 -2.87 -24.34 -11.61
N LEU A 150 -2.11 -23.24 -11.51
CA LEU A 150 -2.63 -21.99 -10.98
C LEU A 150 -3.64 -21.33 -11.93
N GLU A 151 -4.78 -20.96 -11.38
CA GLU A 151 -5.88 -20.36 -12.15
C GLU A 151 -5.67 -18.85 -12.35
N PHE A 152 -4.70 -18.48 -13.19
CA PHE A 152 -4.32 -17.07 -13.40
C PHE A 152 -5.42 -16.15 -13.93
N ASN A 153 -6.47 -16.73 -14.52
CA ASN A 153 -7.68 -15.97 -14.88
C ASN A 153 -8.37 -15.42 -13.63
N TYR A 154 -8.46 -16.19 -12.56
CA TYR A 154 -9.05 -15.78 -11.29
C TYR A 154 -8.08 -15.05 -10.40
N ILE A 155 -6.79 -15.43 -10.40
CA ILE A 155 -5.75 -14.69 -9.68
C ILE A 155 -5.73 -13.24 -10.15
N TYR A 156 -5.63 -12.97 -11.46
CA TYR A 156 -5.61 -11.62 -12.02
C TYR A 156 -7.00 -10.98 -12.25
N HIS A 157 -8.07 -11.59 -11.75
CA HIS A 157 -9.42 -11.06 -11.90
C HIS A 157 -9.59 -9.76 -11.10
N ASP A 158 -10.12 -8.71 -11.73
CA ASP A 158 -10.23 -7.36 -11.15
C ASP A 158 -11.57 -6.66 -11.42
N SER A 159 -12.65 -7.43 -11.42
CA SER A 159 -14.02 -6.90 -11.53
C SER A 159 -14.88 -7.37 -10.37
N ALA A 160 -16.11 -6.86 -10.29
CA ALA A 160 -17.10 -7.39 -9.36
C ALA A 160 -17.31 -8.90 -9.61
N THR A 161 -17.55 -9.66 -8.54
CA THR A 161 -17.86 -11.09 -8.60
C THR A 161 -19.34 -11.31 -8.39
N ASP A 162 -19.90 -12.34 -8.99
CA ASP A 162 -21.26 -12.80 -8.67
C ASP A 162 -21.28 -13.60 -7.36
N ILE A 163 -22.47 -14.03 -6.93
CA ILE A 163 -22.63 -14.79 -5.68
C ILE A 163 -22.10 -16.23 -5.76
N TYR A 164 -22.02 -16.82 -6.96
CA TYR A 164 -21.68 -18.23 -7.14
C TYR A 164 -20.17 -18.46 -7.16
N ASN A 165 -19.40 -17.52 -7.72
CA ASN A 165 -17.94 -17.64 -7.82
C ASN A 165 -17.16 -16.74 -6.85
N ARG A 166 -17.85 -15.92 -6.04
CA ARG A 166 -17.23 -14.94 -5.13
C ARG A 166 -16.09 -15.53 -4.32
N ASP A 167 -16.37 -16.58 -3.56
CA ASP A 167 -15.43 -17.11 -2.58
C ASP A 167 -14.21 -17.74 -3.26
N HIS A 168 -14.43 -18.41 -4.39
CA HIS A 168 -13.37 -18.99 -5.19
C HIS A 168 -12.46 -17.90 -5.79
N ILE A 169 -13.03 -16.92 -6.49
CA ILE A 169 -12.26 -15.81 -7.07
C ILE A 169 -11.54 -15.02 -5.98
N HIS A 170 -12.22 -14.73 -4.86
CA HIS A 170 -11.60 -14.04 -3.73
C HIS A 170 -10.44 -14.82 -3.14
N ASN A 171 -10.53 -16.15 -3.06
CA ASN A 171 -9.43 -16.99 -2.64
C ASN A 171 -8.26 -16.93 -3.64
N CYS A 172 -8.50 -17.10 -4.94
CA CYS A 172 -7.46 -17.02 -5.97
C CYS A 172 -6.74 -15.66 -5.98
N ARG A 173 -7.46 -14.55 -5.74
CA ARG A 173 -6.86 -13.21 -5.63
C ARG A 173 -5.88 -13.05 -4.46
N MET A 174 -5.92 -13.97 -3.49
CA MET A 174 -5.01 -14.03 -2.35
C MET A 174 -3.82 -14.96 -2.59
N ALA A 175 -3.67 -15.51 -3.81
CA ALA A 175 -2.50 -16.30 -4.18
C ALA A 175 -1.21 -15.49 -3.97
N GLU A 176 -0.20 -16.14 -3.44
CA GLU A 176 1.05 -15.53 -3.03
C GLU A 176 2.27 -16.33 -3.46
N VAL A 177 3.39 -15.64 -3.58
CA VAL A 177 4.74 -16.18 -3.64
C VAL A 177 5.39 -15.90 -2.29
N ALA A 178 6.05 -16.90 -1.72
CA ALA A 178 6.64 -16.85 -0.40
C ALA A 178 8.10 -17.31 -0.47
N VAL A 179 9.00 -16.59 0.19
CA VAL A 179 10.43 -16.91 0.26
C VAL A 179 10.80 -17.09 1.72
N ILE A 180 11.53 -18.17 2.03
CA ILE A 180 11.91 -18.49 3.41
C ILE A 180 12.78 -17.38 3.99
N GLY A 181 12.42 -16.89 5.18
CA GLY A 181 13.21 -15.95 5.96
C GLY A 181 13.16 -14.50 5.48
N ARG A 182 13.68 -14.19 4.27
CA ARG A 182 13.71 -12.81 3.75
C ARG A 182 13.86 -12.74 2.23
N ILE A 183 13.49 -11.58 1.68
CA ILE A 183 13.73 -11.19 0.29
C ILE A 183 14.59 -9.92 0.30
N ASP A 184 15.81 -10.01 -0.22
CA ASP A 184 16.70 -8.86 -0.34
C ASP A 184 16.14 -7.88 -1.41
N LEU A 185 16.44 -6.58 -1.29
CA LEU A 185 15.91 -5.57 -2.21
C LEU A 185 16.62 -5.51 -3.58
N ASP A 186 17.48 -6.48 -3.91
CA ASP A 186 18.18 -6.56 -5.19
C ASP A 186 17.23 -6.86 -6.37
N ALA A 187 16.12 -7.55 -6.09
CA ALA A 187 15.03 -7.81 -7.02
C ALA A 187 13.94 -6.71 -7.02
N LEU A 188 14.08 -5.67 -6.20
CA LEU A 188 13.11 -4.58 -6.14
C LEU A 188 13.25 -3.66 -7.36
N VAL A 189 12.17 -3.50 -8.12
CA VAL A 189 12.10 -2.61 -9.28
C VAL A 189 11.76 -1.18 -8.86
N GLY A 190 10.95 -1.01 -7.82
CA GLY A 190 10.63 0.29 -7.25
C GLY A 190 9.59 0.24 -6.14
N LEU A 191 9.37 1.41 -5.54
CA LEU A 191 8.30 1.66 -4.58
C LEU A 191 7.24 2.56 -5.21
N ALA A 192 6.00 2.10 -5.17
CA ALA A 192 4.84 2.83 -5.64
C ALA A 192 4.06 3.45 -4.48
N PHE A 193 3.57 4.66 -4.70
CA PHE A 193 2.78 5.45 -3.77
C PHE A 193 1.46 5.82 -4.42
N ARG A 194 0.39 5.84 -3.62
CA ARG A 194 -0.95 6.18 -4.10
C ARG A 194 -1.08 7.65 -4.48
N THR A 195 -0.41 8.54 -3.76
CA THR A 195 -0.36 9.98 -4.06
C THR A 195 1.06 10.54 -3.95
N LYS A 196 1.28 11.74 -4.49
CA LYS A 196 2.53 12.48 -4.25
C LYS A 196 2.76 12.71 -2.75
N TRP A 197 1.70 12.97 -1.98
CA TRP A 197 1.79 13.30 -0.55
C TRP A 197 2.12 12.08 0.31
N ASP A 198 1.66 10.89 -0.09
CA ASP A 198 2.12 9.62 0.49
C ASP A 198 3.64 9.45 0.27
N MET A 199 4.13 9.75 -0.94
CA MET A 199 5.57 9.71 -1.28
C MET A 199 6.39 10.76 -0.52
N GLU A 200 5.89 11.98 -0.37
CA GLU A 200 6.61 13.03 0.39
C GLU A 200 6.70 12.69 1.88
N THR A 201 5.67 12.04 2.46
CA THR A 201 5.76 11.53 3.84
C THR A 201 6.84 10.48 3.99
N PHE A 202 6.95 9.57 3.03
CA PHE A 202 8.01 8.57 2.99
C PHE A 202 9.40 9.22 2.88
N ARG A 203 9.57 10.19 1.97
CA ARG A 203 10.84 10.93 1.81
C ARG A 203 11.24 11.68 3.06
N TYR A 204 10.28 12.36 3.69
CA TYR A 204 10.50 13.07 4.95
C TYR A 204 11.02 12.10 6.02
N LYS A 205 10.36 10.96 6.22
CA LYS A 205 10.77 9.95 7.21
C LYS A 205 12.14 9.35 6.93
N LEU A 206 12.48 9.09 5.66
CA LEU A 206 13.84 8.66 5.28
C LEU A 206 14.88 9.73 5.64
N ALA A 207 14.61 10.99 5.32
CA ALA A 207 15.52 12.10 5.60
C ALA A 207 15.73 12.29 7.11
N GLN A 208 14.66 12.18 7.91
CA GLN A 208 14.75 12.21 9.39
C GLN A 208 15.65 11.08 9.93
N GLY A 209 15.54 9.88 9.36
CA GLY A 209 16.38 8.74 9.72
C GLY A 209 17.77 8.73 9.08
N GLN A 210 18.09 9.69 8.21
CA GLN A 210 19.29 9.67 7.36
C GLN A 210 19.43 8.37 6.54
N ILE A 211 18.30 7.77 6.16
CA ILE A 211 18.25 6.48 5.46
C ILE A 211 18.35 6.74 3.95
N PRO A 212 19.38 6.23 3.25
CA PRO A 212 19.46 6.32 1.80
C PRO A 212 18.41 5.39 1.16
N CYS A 213 17.75 5.86 0.11
CA CYS A 213 16.88 5.03 -0.72
C CYS A 213 17.33 5.10 -2.17
N PRO A 214 18.11 4.13 -2.66
CA PRO A 214 18.58 4.10 -4.04
C PRO A 214 17.49 3.64 -5.03
N HIS A 215 16.36 3.15 -4.52
CA HIS A 215 15.29 2.58 -5.32
C HIS A 215 14.41 3.66 -5.95
N ARG A 216 13.87 3.34 -7.13
CA ARG A 216 12.95 4.21 -7.86
C ARG A 216 11.66 4.42 -7.07
N LEU A 217 11.26 5.68 -6.92
CA LEU A 217 9.98 6.07 -6.33
C LEU A 217 8.99 6.44 -7.44
N ILE A 218 7.77 5.93 -7.35
CA ILE A 218 6.73 6.06 -8.39
C ILE A 218 5.43 6.51 -7.72
N VAL A 219 4.78 7.53 -8.28
CA VAL A 219 3.39 7.83 -7.92
C VAL A 219 2.48 7.17 -8.94
N GLU A 220 1.43 6.49 -8.46
CA GLU A 220 0.42 5.87 -9.31
C GLU A 220 -0.17 6.90 -10.29
N GLN A 221 -0.01 6.64 -11.59
CA GLN A 221 -0.50 7.55 -12.64
C GLN A 221 -1.93 7.24 -13.06
N LEU A 222 -2.27 5.95 -13.07
CA LEU A 222 -3.59 5.46 -13.44
C LEU A 222 -4.29 4.98 -12.17
N ARG A 223 -5.27 5.77 -11.72
CA ARG A 223 -6.03 5.49 -10.50
C ARG A 223 -6.57 4.07 -10.51
N SER A 224 -6.48 3.39 -9.37
CA SER A 224 -6.93 2.01 -9.18
C SER A 224 -6.14 0.94 -9.93
N SER A 225 -4.92 1.21 -10.38
CA SER A 225 -4.03 0.20 -10.97
C SER A 225 -3.31 -0.65 -9.91
N LEU A 226 -2.87 -0.03 -8.83
CA LEU A 226 -2.11 -0.62 -7.73
C LEU A 226 -2.85 -0.53 -6.39
N PHE A 227 -3.58 0.57 -6.15
CA PHE A 227 -4.31 0.79 -4.91
C PHE A 227 -5.83 0.66 -5.12
N LEU A 228 -6.63 0.41 -4.09
CA LEU A 228 -8.08 0.32 -4.22
C LEU A 228 -8.75 1.70 -4.26
N HIS A 229 -8.26 2.67 -3.49
CA HIS A 229 -8.86 4.00 -3.26
C HIS A 229 -10.26 3.96 -2.63
N TRP A 230 -10.55 2.95 -1.80
CA TRP A 230 -11.87 2.84 -1.15
C TRP A 230 -11.93 3.51 0.22
N GLY A 231 -10.79 3.68 0.88
CA GLY A 231 -10.67 4.37 2.17
C GLY A 231 -10.45 5.88 2.03
N MET A 232 -10.56 6.60 3.14
CA MET A 232 -10.29 8.03 3.22
C MET A 232 -8.78 8.29 3.13
N TYR A 233 -8.35 9.32 2.38
CA TYR A 233 -6.95 9.78 2.38
C TYR A 233 -6.80 11.19 1.79
N LEU A 234 -5.63 11.80 2.00
CA LEU A 234 -5.26 13.08 1.39
C LEU A 234 -4.84 12.89 -0.07
N ASN A 235 -5.63 13.44 -0.97
CA ASN A 235 -5.35 13.43 -2.40
C ASN A 235 -4.46 14.60 -2.80
N ASP A 236 -4.70 15.78 -2.23
CA ASP A 236 -3.94 16.99 -2.52
C ASP A 236 -3.71 17.84 -1.28
N ILE A 237 -2.61 18.57 -1.25
CA ILE A 237 -2.26 19.53 -0.21
C ILE A 237 -1.67 20.75 -0.92
N SER A 238 -2.22 21.93 -0.68
CA SER A 238 -1.57 23.16 -1.10
C SER A 238 -1.62 24.18 0.01
N SER A 239 -0.49 24.85 0.25
CA SER A 239 -0.40 25.94 1.20
C SER A 239 -0.07 27.25 0.48
N SER A 240 -0.53 28.34 1.08
CA SER A 240 -0.11 29.71 0.82
C SER A 240 0.11 30.40 2.17
N ALA A 241 0.55 31.65 2.14
CA ALA A 241 0.83 32.41 3.37
C ALA A 241 -0.36 32.47 4.36
N THR A 242 -1.60 32.40 3.87
CA THR A 242 -2.83 32.58 4.68
C THR A 242 -3.82 31.42 4.62
N GLU A 243 -3.60 30.46 3.73
CA GLU A 243 -4.55 29.39 3.41
C GLU A 243 -3.84 28.05 3.28
N LEU A 244 -4.40 27.03 3.92
CA LEU A 244 -4.10 25.63 3.66
C LEU A 244 -5.32 24.98 3.01
N LYS A 245 -5.12 24.33 1.88
CA LYS A 245 -6.16 23.62 1.14
C LYS A 245 -5.84 22.13 1.13
N LEU A 246 -6.79 21.34 1.60
CA LEU A 246 -6.70 19.89 1.65
C LEU A 246 -7.72 19.29 0.70
N GLY A 247 -7.23 18.51 -0.26
CA GLY A 247 -8.03 17.67 -1.13
C GLY A 247 -8.09 16.25 -0.60
N PHE A 248 -9.27 15.64 -0.59
CA PHE A 248 -9.52 14.32 -0.04
C PHE A 248 -10.07 13.37 -1.09
N ASN A 249 -9.68 12.10 -0.99
CA ASN A 249 -10.48 11.01 -1.50
C ASN A 249 -11.46 10.58 -0.42
N LEU A 250 -12.75 10.78 -0.66
CA LEU A 250 -13.79 10.31 0.24
C LEU A 250 -13.94 8.79 0.13
N PRO A 251 -14.17 8.09 1.25
CA PRO A 251 -14.35 6.65 1.24
C PRO A 251 -15.64 6.27 0.52
N ARG A 252 -15.69 5.07 -0.08
CA ARG A 252 -16.92 4.56 -0.72
C ARG A 252 -18.08 4.41 0.26
N ASN A 253 -17.76 4.05 1.50
CA ASN A 253 -18.71 4.01 2.60
C ASN A 253 -18.41 5.21 3.49
N ALA A 254 -19.14 6.31 3.28
CA ALA A 254 -18.99 7.53 4.06
C ALA A 254 -19.50 7.34 5.49
N SER A 255 -19.05 8.20 6.40
CA SER A 255 -19.64 8.29 7.74
C SER A 255 -21.14 8.61 7.67
N PRO A 256 -21.96 8.12 8.61
CA PRO A 256 -23.41 8.34 8.60
C PRO A 256 -23.81 9.83 8.60
N ASP A 257 -22.99 10.69 9.21
CA ASP A 257 -23.20 12.14 9.31
C ASP A 257 -22.32 12.95 8.32
N GLY A 258 -21.46 12.28 7.57
CA GLY A 258 -20.48 12.90 6.67
C GLY A 258 -19.40 13.72 7.40
N SER A 259 -19.33 13.67 8.73
CA SER A 259 -18.33 14.40 9.51
C SER A 259 -17.06 13.58 9.68
N TYR A 260 -15.92 14.26 9.67
CA TYR A 260 -14.61 13.67 9.95
C TYR A 260 -13.80 14.56 10.88
N LEU A 261 -13.11 13.96 11.85
CA LEU A 261 -12.12 14.63 12.68
C LEU A 261 -10.85 14.88 11.85
N ILE A 262 -10.44 16.14 11.76
CA ILE A 262 -9.19 16.55 11.11
C ILE A 262 -8.36 17.33 12.12
N ASP A 263 -7.12 16.90 12.30
CA ASP A 263 -6.15 17.51 13.20
C ASP A 263 -4.89 17.88 12.42
N ILE A 264 -4.62 19.17 12.34
CA ILE A 264 -3.52 19.77 11.59
C ILE A 264 -2.56 20.38 12.58
N ILE A 265 -1.33 19.88 12.61
CA ILE A 265 -0.28 20.29 13.52
C ILE A 265 0.88 20.85 12.68
N GLN A 266 1.27 22.09 12.94
CA GLN A 266 2.41 22.75 12.36
C GLN A 266 3.47 22.95 13.45
N ASN A 267 4.60 22.26 13.33
CA ASN A 267 5.76 22.39 14.21
C ASN A 267 6.75 23.38 13.60
N CYS A 268 6.70 24.63 14.05
CA CYS A 268 7.56 25.71 13.56
C CYS A 268 9.00 25.58 14.07
N ARG A 269 9.98 26.10 13.32
CA ARG A 269 11.40 26.02 13.70
C ARG A 269 11.73 26.72 15.03
N ASN A 270 10.97 27.74 15.40
CA ASN A 270 11.12 28.46 16.66
C ASN A 270 10.54 27.70 17.87
N GLY A 271 10.09 26.46 17.68
CA GLY A 271 9.48 25.63 18.72
C GLY A 271 7.99 25.91 18.97
N VAL A 272 7.39 26.87 18.25
CA VAL A 272 5.94 27.11 18.31
C VAL A 272 5.21 25.95 17.64
N ILE A 273 4.20 25.42 18.32
CA ILE A 273 3.29 24.42 17.75
C ILE A 273 1.94 25.09 17.53
N ARG A 274 1.47 25.05 16.28
CA ARG A 274 0.11 25.48 15.94
C ARG A 274 -0.73 24.26 15.64
N ARG A 275 -1.91 24.18 16.25
CA ARG A 275 -2.80 23.03 16.12
C ARG A 275 -4.21 23.48 15.79
N TYR A 276 -4.80 22.85 14.78
CA TYR A 276 -6.16 23.05 14.34
C TYR A 276 -6.86 21.69 14.36
N ASN A 277 -7.72 21.50 15.34
CA ASN A 277 -8.43 20.25 15.55
C ASN A 277 -9.93 20.53 15.53
N ASN A 278 -10.63 19.99 14.54
CA ASN A 278 -12.08 20.17 14.45
C ASN A 278 -12.73 19.02 13.67
N ARG A 279 -14.05 18.88 13.81
CA ARG A 279 -14.87 18.02 12.95
C ARG A 279 -15.34 18.82 11.73
N TYR A 280 -15.08 18.28 10.55
CA TYR A 280 -15.48 18.87 9.28
C TYR A 280 -16.48 17.98 8.59
N MET A 281 -17.60 18.56 8.16
CA MET A 281 -18.54 17.88 7.30
C MET A 281 -17.99 17.87 5.88
N LEU A 282 -17.48 16.72 5.44
CA LEU A 282 -16.85 16.57 4.13
C LEU A 282 -17.92 16.21 3.09
N ARG A 283 -18.70 17.22 2.69
CA ARG A 283 -19.60 17.13 1.53
C ARG A 283 -18.84 17.29 0.22
N ASP A 284 -17.79 18.10 0.25
CA ASP A 284 -16.89 18.37 -0.85
C ASP A 284 -15.56 17.65 -0.65
N THR A 285 -14.88 17.34 -1.75
CA THR A 285 -13.56 16.72 -1.74
C THR A 285 -12.45 17.69 -1.38
N ILE A 286 -12.76 18.96 -1.07
CA ILE A 286 -11.80 20.01 -0.80
C ILE A 286 -12.25 20.80 0.42
N VAL A 287 -11.33 21.01 1.37
CA VAL A 287 -11.53 21.90 2.52
C VAL A 287 -10.45 22.96 2.53
N ASN A 288 -10.88 24.21 2.65
CA ASN A 288 -10.01 25.37 2.78
C ASN A 288 -9.94 25.79 4.24
N PHE A 289 -8.74 25.95 4.75
CA PHE A 289 -8.45 26.43 6.08
C PHE A 289 -7.80 27.81 5.97
N ILE A 290 -8.57 28.83 6.32
CA ILE A 290 -8.15 30.24 6.26
C ILE A 290 -7.54 30.69 7.59
N ASN A 291 -6.76 31.77 7.56
CA ASN A 291 -6.03 32.32 8.70
C ASN A 291 -4.97 31.37 9.27
N PHE A 292 -4.38 30.55 8.41
CA PHE A 292 -3.13 29.87 8.71
C PHE A 292 -1.99 30.85 8.53
N ASN A 293 -1.01 30.87 9.44
CA ASN A 293 0.23 31.57 9.17
C ASN A 293 1.23 30.52 8.69
N ASP A 294 1.48 30.46 7.39
CA ASP A 294 2.41 29.45 6.87
C ASP A 294 3.83 29.73 7.38
N ASP A 295 4.48 28.69 7.86
CA ASP A 295 5.90 28.66 8.14
C ASP A 295 6.46 27.62 7.17
N SER A 296 7.09 28.12 6.11
CA SER A 296 7.61 27.31 5.00
C SER A 296 8.64 26.27 5.46
N ASP A 297 9.22 26.47 6.64
CA ASP A 297 10.20 25.60 7.25
C ASP A 297 9.60 24.66 8.31
N ALA A 298 8.30 24.78 8.60
CA ALA A 298 7.62 23.94 9.56
C ALA A 298 7.47 22.50 9.06
N VAL A 299 7.45 21.59 10.02
CA VAL A 299 7.04 20.20 9.81
C VAL A 299 5.55 20.12 10.10
N TRP A 300 4.80 19.72 9.09
CA TRP A 300 3.37 19.52 9.18
C TRP A 300 3.06 18.06 9.49
N GLU A 301 2.09 17.84 10.37
CA GLU A 301 1.46 16.56 10.62
C GLU A 301 -0.05 16.74 10.48
N ILE A 302 -0.66 15.96 9.59
CA ILE A 302 -2.10 15.96 9.39
C ILE A 302 -2.62 14.57 9.75
N LYS A 303 -3.60 14.55 10.65
CA LYS A 303 -4.33 13.35 11.04
C LYS A 303 -5.78 13.48 10.62
N ILE A 304 -6.35 12.35 10.21
CA ILE A 304 -7.78 12.19 9.95
C ILE A 304 -8.24 11.05 10.86
N GLU A 305 -9.29 11.25 11.66
CA GLU A 305 -9.82 10.22 12.55
C GLU A 305 -8.75 9.63 13.50
N ASP A 306 -7.88 10.52 14.00
CA ASP A 306 -6.70 10.25 14.82
C ASP A 306 -5.60 9.40 14.16
N VAL A 307 -5.69 9.15 12.85
CA VAL A 307 -4.72 8.37 12.07
C VAL A 307 -3.89 9.30 11.19
N LEU A 308 -2.58 9.05 11.13
CA LEU A 308 -1.66 9.81 10.29
C LEU A 308 -2.07 9.76 8.81
N ALA A 309 -2.26 10.93 8.20
CA ALA A 309 -2.57 11.10 6.79
C ALA A 309 -1.44 11.78 6.01
N PHE A 310 -0.63 12.62 6.67
CA PHE A 310 0.56 13.24 6.08
C PHE A 310 1.54 13.66 7.18
N GLN A 311 2.84 13.53 6.91
CA GLN A 311 3.88 14.14 7.73
C GLN A 311 5.03 14.64 6.86
N GLY A 312 5.38 15.92 6.97
CA GLY A 312 6.56 16.45 6.28
C GLY A 312 6.53 17.95 6.08
N ASN A 313 7.50 18.45 5.31
CA ASN A 313 7.57 19.87 4.97
C ASN A 313 6.68 20.16 3.76
N LEU A 314 5.87 21.21 3.86
CA LEU A 314 5.13 21.80 2.73
C LEU A 314 5.95 22.96 2.16
N SER A 315 7.23 22.76 1.86
CA SER A 315 8.03 23.84 1.26
C SER A 315 7.40 24.25 -0.07
N ASN A 316 7.17 25.56 -0.26
CA ASN A 316 6.56 26.26 -1.40
C ASN A 316 6.98 25.73 -2.78
N GLN A 317 6.53 24.55 -3.16
CA GLN A 317 6.45 24.18 -4.56
C GLN A 317 5.19 24.87 -5.06
N LYS A 318 5.37 25.99 -5.78
CA LYS A 318 4.33 26.51 -6.67
C LYS A 318 3.77 25.31 -7.41
N SER A 319 2.54 24.92 -7.09
CA SER A 319 1.87 23.82 -7.75
C SER A 319 1.81 24.17 -9.22
N SER A 320 2.64 23.52 -10.05
CA SER A 320 2.56 23.63 -11.50
C SER A 320 1.43 22.75 -12.06
N VAL A 321 0.44 22.39 -11.23
CA VAL A 321 -0.72 21.58 -11.64
C VAL A 321 -1.78 22.44 -12.35
N PHE A 322 -1.59 23.77 -12.40
CA PHE A 322 -2.29 24.67 -13.31
C PHE A 322 -1.28 25.49 -14.11
N GLY A 323 -0.77 24.88 -15.18
CA GLY A 323 0.01 25.51 -16.24
C GLY A 323 -0.31 24.84 -17.56
#